data_AF-A0A3D3LGN1-F1
#
_entry.id   AF-A0A3D3LGN1-F1
#
_cell.length_a   1.000
_cell.length_b   1.000
_cell.length_c   1.000
_cell.angle_alpha   90.00
_cell.angle_beta   90.00
_cell.angle_gamma   90.00
#
_symmetry.space_group_name_H-M   'P 1'
#
loop_
_entity.id
_entity.type
_entity.pdbx_description
1 polymer ?
#
loop_
_entity_poly.entity_id
_entity_poly.type
_entity_poly.pdbx_seq_one_letter_code
_entity_poly.pdbx_strand_id
1 'polypeptide(L)'
;VSVVPIAMFRGAPDPELATAFMEFVLGDAGQGLWAFKVGAPGGPQRSALRRLAARKDFYTPENLRHMSDADEMPYEKAKAFTYHPEWTGSAFSTLRFLIRVICVDAHHEQRAAWREIFGNDLPKRATEVFHNLDAVHYDLALGEINSVVRSRDKVAETRLARDLGGVFRRNYELAARLARKGE
;
A
#
# COMPACT_ATOMS: atom_id res chain seq x y z
N VAL A 1 2.74 -13.07 4.40
CA VAL A 1 1.65 -12.69 5.33
C VAL A 1 1.28 -11.25 5.04
N SER A 2 0.03 -10.97 4.68
CA SER A 2 -0.48 -9.59 4.49
C SER A 2 -1.34 -9.23 5.69
N VAL A 3 -1.17 -8.02 6.24
CA VAL A 3 -1.90 -7.54 7.42
C VAL A 3 -3.09 -6.69 6.97
N VAL A 4 -4.21 -6.83 7.67
CA VAL A 4 -5.42 -6.01 7.45
C VAL A 4 -5.66 -5.21 8.73
N PRO A 5 -5.26 -3.93 8.78
CA PRO A 5 -5.51 -3.09 9.95
C PRO A 5 -6.99 -2.70 10.02
N ILE A 6 -7.47 -2.49 11.25
CA ILE A 6 -8.77 -1.88 11.53
C ILE A 6 -8.48 -0.58 12.29
N ALA A 7 -9.15 0.50 11.92
CA ALA A 7 -9.00 1.80 12.55
C ALA A 7 -10.35 2.52 12.64
N MET A 8 -10.51 3.34 13.67
CA MET A 8 -11.65 4.23 13.84
C MET A 8 -11.43 5.55 13.08
N PHE A 9 -12.44 6.02 12.35
CA PHE A 9 -12.41 7.34 11.72
C PHE A 9 -12.42 8.46 12.76
N ARG A 10 -11.73 9.56 12.47
CA ARG A 10 -11.85 10.79 13.25
C ARG A 10 -13.29 11.30 13.16
N GLY A 11 -13.93 11.52 14.30
CA GLY A 11 -15.33 11.95 14.36
C GLY A 11 -16.34 10.83 14.10
N ALA A 12 -15.99 9.58 14.41
CA ALA A 12 -16.95 8.48 14.37
C ALA A 12 -18.21 8.84 15.19
N PRO A 13 -19.42 8.63 14.64
CA PRO A 13 -20.67 9.04 15.29
C PRO A 13 -20.92 8.32 16.62
N ASP A 14 -20.37 7.10 16.76
CA ASP A 14 -20.40 6.30 17.98
C ASP A 14 -19.00 5.73 18.27
N PRO A 15 -18.15 6.47 19.00
CA PRO A 15 -16.77 6.06 19.27
C PRO A 15 -16.69 4.92 20.30
N GLU A 16 -17.68 4.78 21.18
CA GLU A 16 -17.73 3.71 22.18
C GLU A 16 -18.01 2.37 21.50
N LEU A 17 -19.01 2.32 20.62
CA LEU A 17 -19.31 1.12 19.84
C LEU A 17 -18.16 0.76 18.89
N ALA A 18 -17.54 1.74 18.24
CA ALA A 18 -16.38 1.50 17.38
C ALA A 18 -15.20 0.90 18.18
N THR A 19 -14.99 1.37 19.40
CA THR A 19 -13.97 0.83 20.32
C THR A 19 -14.31 -0.59 20.73
N ALA A 20 -15.55 -0.84 21.18
CA ALA A 20 -16.02 -2.17 21.56
C ALA A 20 -15.91 -3.18 20.41
N PHE A 21 -16.14 -2.75 19.16
CA PHE A 21 -15.93 -3.60 17.99
C PHE A 21 -14.44 -3.96 17.81
N MET A 22 -13.53 -2.98 17.93
CA MET A 22 -12.09 -3.25 17.85
C MET A 22 -11.62 -4.17 18.99
N GLU A 23 -12.12 -3.99 20.21
CA GLU A 23 -11.88 -4.86 21.35
C GLU A 23 -12.39 -6.28 21.09
N PHE A 24 -13.60 -6.43 20.55
CA PHE A 24 -14.14 -7.73 20.16
C PHE A 24 -13.25 -8.43 19.13
N VAL A 25 -12.84 -7.73 18.07
CA VAL A 25 -11.99 -8.31 17.02
C VAL A 25 -10.64 -8.77 17.56
N LEU A 26 -10.06 -8.01 18.50
CA LEU A 26 -8.80 -8.36 19.15
C LEU A 26 -8.97 -9.39 20.28
N GLY A 27 -10.18 -9.55 20.82
CA GLY A 27 -10.51 -10.54 21.83
C GLY A 27 -10.53 -11.97 21.30
N ASP A 28 -10.63 -12.95 22.21
CA ASP A 28 -10.54 -14.37 21.86
C ASP A 28 -11.67 -14.80 20.91
N ALA A 29 -12.89 -14.31 21.14
CA ALA A 29 -14.05 -14.58 20.30
C ALA A 29 -13.85 -14.03 18.87
N GLY A 30 -13.31 -12.82 18.73
CA GLY A 30 -12.97 -12.24 17.44
C GLY A 30 -11.90 -13.05 16.73
N GLN A 31 -10.78 -13.33 17.40
CA GLN A 31 -9.69 -14.12 16.81
C GLN A 31 -10.15 -15.53 16.38
N GLY A 32 -11.05 -16.15 17.14
CA GLY A 32 -11.68 -17.44 16.79
C GLY A 32 -12.45 -17.40 15.47
N LEU A 33 -13.24 -16.35 15.23
CA LEU A 33 -13.96 -16.17 13.96
C LEU A 33 -13.03 -16.06 12.75
N TRP A 34 -11.82 -15.52 12.94
CA TRP A 34 -10.85 -15.32 11.86
C TRP A 34 -10.05 -16.58 11.55
N ALA A 35 -9.58 -17.26 12.60
CA ALA A 35 -8.61 -18.34 12.49
C ALA A 35 -9.23 -19.74 12.47
N PHE A 36 -10.38 -19.94 13.11
CA PHE A 36 -10.96 -21.28 13.26
C PHE A 36 -11.65 -21.80 12.00
N LYS A 37 -11.75 -23.12 11.90
CA LYS A 37 -12.52 -23.81 10.86
C LYS A 37 -14.03 -23.67 11.10
N VAL A 38 -14.79 -23.84 10.03
CA VAL A 38 -16.25 -23.84 10.11
C VAL A 38 -16.73 -24.91 11.08
N GLY A 39 -17.64 -24.55 11.98
CA GLY A 39 -18.23 -25.45 12.96
C GLY A 39 -17.37 -25.77 14.18
N ALA A 40 -16.15 -25.23 14.29
CA ALA A 40 -15.41 -25.28 15.55
C ALA A 40 -16.11 -24.41 16.63
N PRO A 41 -16.04 -24.79 17.91
CA PRO A 41 -16.52 -23.95 19.01
C PRO A 41 -15.89 -22.54 18.92
N GLY A 42 -16.72 -21.49 18.95
CA GLY A 42 -16.27 -20.10 18.80
C GLY A 42 -15.79 -19.71 17.40
N GLY A 43 -15.86 -20.62 16.42
CA GLY A 43 -15.50 -20.38 15.02
C GLY A 43 -16.68 -19.92 14.15
N PRO A 44 -16.43 -19.66 12.86
CA PRO A 44 -17.47 -19.25 11.93
C PRO A 44 -18.47 -20.39 11.63
N GLN A 45 -19.72 -20.03 11.33
CA GLN A 45 -20.78 -21.02 11.09
C GLN A 45 -20.92 -21.47 9.63
N ARG A 46 -20.57 -20.60 8.66
CA ARG A 46 -20.83 -20.86 7.23
C ARG A 46 -19.55 -21.00 6.41
N SER A 47 -18.65 -20.02 6.51
CA SER A 47 -17.43 -19.97 5.72
C SER A 47 -16.25 -19.59 6.60
N ALA A 48 -15.13 -20.30 6.44
CA ALA A 48 -13.88 -19.94 7.10
C ALA A 48 -13.27 -18.73 6.41
N LEU A 49 -12.85 -17.72 7.18
CA LEU A 49 -12.14 -16.56 6.64
C LEU A 49 -10.71 -16.90 6.22
N ARG A 50 -10.15 -17.99 6.77
CA ARG A 50 -8.76 -18.43 6.55
C ARG A 50 -7.76 -17.30 6.75
N ARG A 51 -7.96 -16.54 7.83
CA ARG A 51 -7.06 -15.47 8.25
C ARG A 51 -6.28 -15.94 9.47
N LEU A 52 -4.99 -15.62 9.49
CA LEU A 52 -4.15 -15.90 10.63
C LEU A 52 -4.52 -14.96 11.80
N ALA A 53 -4.51 -15.48 13.02
CA ALA A 53 -4.74 -14.68 14.21
C ALA A 53 -3.65 -13.61 14.35
N ALA A 54 -4.06 -12.39 14.71
CA ALA A 54 -3.20 -11.23 14.91
C ALA A 54 -2.57 -11.17 16.31
N ARG A 55 -2.97 -12.07 17.20
CA ARG A 55 -2.49 -12.20 18.58
C ARG A 55 -1.52 -13.36 18.73
N LYS A 56 -0.34 -13.11 19.30
CA LYS A 56 0.71 -14.12 19.51
C LYS A 56 0.28 -15.20 20.49
N ASP A 57 -0.37 -14.79 21.56
CA ASP A 57 -0.90 -15.67 22.62
C ASP A 57 -2.09 -16.52 22.16
N PHE A 58 -2.64 -16.26 20.98
CA PHE A 58 -3.73 -17.05 20.41
C PHE A 58 -3.27 -18.40 19.82
N TYR A 59 -1.96 -18.56 19.57
CA TYR A 59 -1.37 -19.78 18.99
C TYR A 59 -1.02 -20.81 20.07
N THR A 60 -2.03 -21.26 20.82
CA THR A 60 -1.89 -22.31 21.85
C THR A 60 -2.17 -23.69 21.26
N PRO A 61 -1.67 -24.79 21.87
CA PRO A 61 -1.99 -26.16 21.43
C PRO A 61 -3.50 -26.47 21.39
N GLU A 62 -4.30 -25.80 22.21
CA GLU A 62 -5.76 -25.93 22.20
C GLU A 62 -6.36 -25.24 20.97
N ASN A 63 -6.07 -23.96 20.77
CA ASN A 63 -6.60 -23.19 19.64
C ASN A 63 -6.15 -23.75 18.30
N LEU A 64 -4.91 -24.23 18.19
CA LEU A 64 -4.37 -24.84 16.98
C LEU A 64 -5.21 -26.04 16.50
N ARG A 65 -5.88 -26.78 17.40
CA ARG A 65 -6.79 -27.88 17.01
C ARG A 65 -8.05 -27.40 16.29
N HIS A 66 -8.42 -26.14 16.53
CA HIS A 66 -9.60 -25.50 15.95
C HIS A 66 -9.27 -24.64 14.73
N MET A 67 -8.01 -24.23 14.55
CA MET A 67 -7.58 -23.41 13.43
C MET A 67 -7.74 -24.10 12.07
N SER A 68 -8.07 -23.31 11.05
CA SER A 68 -8.11 -23.76 9.64
C SER A 68 -6.70 -24.02 9.09
N ASP A 69 -5.74 -23.20 9.50
CA ASP A 69 -4.37 -23.16 8.98
C ASP A 69 -3.37 -23.33 10.15
N ALA A 70 -3.48 -24.43 10.90
CA ALA A 70 -2.75 -24.64 12.16
C ALA A 70 -1.22 -24.70 11.99
N ASP A 71 -0.73 -25.13 10.84
CA ASP A 71 0.71 -25.20 10.54
C ASP A 71 1.30 -23.83 10.15
N GLU A 72 0.45 -22.83 9.91
CA GLU A 72 0.87 -21.48 9.59
C GLU A 72 1.19 -20.70 10.87
N MET A 73 2.46 -20.72 11.25
CA MET A 73 2.99 -20.03 12.45
C MET A 73 3.69 -18.70 12.08
N PRO A 74 2.96 -17.58 11.87
CA PRO A 74 3.53 -16.36 11.32
C PRO A 74 4.61 -15.73 12.20
N TYR A 75 4.48 -15.81 13.52
CA TYR A 75 5.47 -15.24 14.44
C TYR A 75 6.77 -16.04 14.52
N GLU A 76 6.71 -17.34 14.27
CA GLU A 76 7.91 -18.18 14.15
C GLU A 76 8.57 -17.96 12.78
N LYS A 77 7.78 -17.97 11.70
CA LYS A 77 8.27 -17.67 10.35
C LYS A 77 8.91 -16.27 10.27
N ALA A 78 8.34 -15.28 10.97
CA ALA A 78 8.87 -13.92 11.01
C ALA A 78 10.27 -13.83 11.64
N LYS A 79 10.67 -14.76 12.52
CA LYS A 79 12.03 -14.78 13.10
C LYS A 79 13.12 -14.99 12.05
N ALA A 80 12.78 -15.59 10.90
CA ALA A 80 13.71 -15.74 9.78
C ALA A 80 13.97 -14.44 9.00
N PHE A 81 13.19 -13.37 9.26
CA PHE A 81 13.33 -12.09 8.58
C PHE A 81 13.91 -11.03 9.53
N THR A 82 15.16 -10.62 9.27
CA THR A 82 15.78 -9.48 9.94
C THR A 82 15.46 -8.21 9.17
N TYR A 83 14.67 -7.32 9.78
CA TYR A 83 14.40 -6.00 9.21
C TYR A 83 15.55 -5.03 9.52
N HIS A 84 16.13 -4.44 8.48
CA HIS A 84 17.18 -3.43 8.55
C HIS A 84 16.61 -2.04 8.23
N PRO A 85 16.12 -1.29 9.24
CA PRO A 85 15.46 0.01 9.02
C PRO A 85 16.36 1.03 8.32
N GLU A 86 17.67 0.92 8.47
CA GLU A 86 18.67 1.78 7.84
C GLU A 86 18.72 1.63 6.31
N TRP A 87 18.28 0.50 5.74
CA TRP A 87 18.30 0.27 4.30
C TRP A 87 17.15 0.97 3.57
N THR A 88 15.95 0.99 4.16
CA THR A 88 14.73 1.45 3.48
C THR A 88 14.04 2.61 4.18
N GLY A 89 14.35 2.86 5.46
CA GLY A 89 13.64 3.83 6.30
C GLY A 89 13.73 5.26 5.77
N SER A 90 14.89 5.67 5.25
CA SER A 90 15.07 6.99 4.63
C SER A 90 14.30 7.13 3.33
N ALA A 91 14.10 6.05 2.57
CA ALA A 91 13.43 6.05 1.27
C ALA A 91 11.94 6.36 1.37
N PHE A 92 11.27 6.04 2.48
CA PHE A 92 9.82 6.20 2.62
C PHE A 92 9.33 7.64 2.46
N SER A 93 10.10 8.64 2.92
CA SER A 93 9.74 10.05 2.72
C SER A 93 9.85 10.43 1.25
N THR A 94 10.91 9.98 0.57
CA THR A 94 11.05 10.17 -0.88
C THR A 94 9.90 9.48 -1.62
N LEU A 95 9.61 8.22 -1.31
CA LEU A 95 8.56 7.45 -1.98
C LEU A 95 7.20 8.14 -1.85
N ARG A 96 6.85 8.63 -0.64
CA ARG A 96 5.62 9.40 -0.43
C ARG A 96 5.59 10.66 -1.29
N PHE A 97 6.70 11.39 -1.35
CA PHE A 97 6.83 12.60 -2.18
C PHE A 97 6.66 12.26 -3.67
N LEU A 98 7.35 11.23 -4.17
CA LEU A 98 7.28 10.79 -5.56
C LEU A 98 5.87 10.34 -5.93
N ILE A 99 5.23 9.49 -5.12
CA ILE A 99 3.84 9.05 -5.37
C ILE A 99 2.88 10.24 -5.42
N ARG A 100 3.04 11.22 -4.51
CA ARG A 100 2.25 12.45 -4.54
C ARG A 100 2.43 13.17 -5.88
N VAL A 101 3.66 13.47 -6.27
CA VAL A 101 3.97 14.28 -7.46
C VAL A 101 3.61 13.56 -8.76
N ILE A 102 3.88 12.25 -8.86
CA ILE A 102 3.73 11.46 -10.08
C ILE A 102 2.28 10.98 -10.29
N CYS A 103 1.58 10.64 -9.20
CA CYS A 103 0.27 9.98 -9.29
C CYS A 103 -0.89 10.85 -8.80
N VAL A 104 -0.69 11.64 -7.73
CA VAL A 104 -1.78 12.42 -7.10
C VAL A 104 -1.88 13.81 -7.75
N ASP A 105 -0.78 14.55 -7.77
CA ASP A 105 -0.70 15.92 -8.29
C ASP A 105 -0.80 15.99 -9.83
N ALA A 106 -0.61 14.84 -10.50
CA ALA A 106 -0.71 14.67 -11.96
C ALA A 106 -1.82 13.68 -12.36
N HIS A 107 -2.76 13.40 -11.44
CA HIS A 107 -3.80 12.39 -11.63
C HIS A 107 -4.69 12.67 -12.85
N HIS A 108 -4.99 13.95 -13.12
CA HIS A 108 -5.85 14.33 -14.23
C HIS A 108 -5.22 13.98 -15.58
N GLU A 109 -3.95 14.34 -15.78
CA GLU A 109 -3.17 14.06 -16.97
C GLU A 109 -2.93 12.55 -17.12
N GLN A 110 -2.58 11.87 -16.03
CA GLN A 110 -2.38 10.41 -15.99
C GLN A 110 -3.65 9.67 -16.44
N ARG A 111 -4.81 10.03 -15.89
CA ARG A 111 -6.09 9.40 -16.24
C ARG A 111 -6.52 9.72 -17.67
N ALA A 112 -6.25 10.93 -18.16
CA ALA A 112 -6.53 11.30 -19.54
C ALA A 112 -5.68 10.48 -20.51
N ALA A 113 -4.36 10.39 -20.27
CA ALA A 113 -3.44 9.59 -21.07
C ALA A 113 -3.83 8.11 -21.09
N TRP A 114 -4.12 7.52 -19.94
CA TRP A 114 -4.48 6.11 -19.85
C TRP A 114 -5.74 5.78 -20.65
N ARG A 115 -6.75 6.68 -20.68
CA ARG A 115 -7.95 6.48 -21.51
C ARG A 115 -7.62 6.45 -23.00
N GLU A 116 -6.75 7.33 -23.47
CA GLU A 116 -6.33 7.35 -24.87
C GLU A 116 -5.51 6.10 -25.22
N ILE A 117 -4.56 5.71 -24.35
CA ILE A 117 -3.73 4.52 -24.54
C ILE A 117 -4.59 3.26 -24.61
N PHE A 118 -5.48 3.06 -23.64
CA PHE A 118 -6.38 1.90 -23.61
C PHE A 118 -7.39 1.93 -24.77
N GLY A 119 -7.92 3.11 -25.11
CA GLY A 119 -8.87 3.28 -26.21
C GLY A 119 -8.29 3.02 -27.61
N ASN A 120 -6.96 3.07 -27.75
CA ASN A 120 -6.24 2.82 -29.00
C ASN A 120 -5.42 1.51 -28.97
N ASP A 121 -5.84 0.54 -28.16
CA ASP A 121 -5.24 -0.81 -28.07
C ASP A 121 -3.76 -0.82 -27.64
N LEU A 122 -3.43 -0.01 -26.63
CA LEU A 122 -2.12 0.00 -25.97
C LEU A 122 -0.94 0.20 -26.95
N PRO A 123 -0.93 1.29 -27.74
CA PRO A 123 0.12 1.48 -28.73
C PRO A 123 1.48 1.63 -28.05
N LYS A 124 2.50 1.00 -28.64
CA LYS A 124 3.75 0.66 -27.94
C LYS A 124 4.46 1.91 -27.44
N ARG A 125 4.64 2.91 -28.30
CA ARG A 125 5.43 4.10 -27.97
C ARG A 125 4.70 4.97 -26.94
N ALA A 126 3.38 5.15 -27.07
CA ALA A 126 2.58 5.82 -26.06
C ALA A 126 2.70 5.15 -24.68
N THR A 127 2.66 3.82 -24.65
CA THR A 127 2.77 3.02 -23.43
C THR A 127 4.15 3.13 -22.79
N GLU A 128 5.21 3.14 -23.60
CA GLU A 128 6.59 3.36 -23.15
C GLU A 128 6.77 4.75 -22.53
N VAL A 129 6.27 5.81 -23.19
CA VAL A 129 6.34 7.18 -22.67
C VAL A 129 5.56 7.32 -21.37
N PHE A 130 4.38 6.70 -21.27
CA PHE A 130 3.54 6.73 -20.07
C PHE A 130 4.24 6.10 -18.86
N HIS A 131 5.00 5.03 -19.06
CA HIS A 131 5.75 4.33 -18.02
C HIS A 131 7.18 4.84 -17.81
N ASN A 132 7.59 5.90 -18.51
CA ASN A 132 8.95 6.44 -18.36
C ASN A 132 9.13 7.07 -16.97
N LEU A 133 10.07 6.51 -16.19
CA LEU A 133 10.45 6.95 -14.85
C LEU A 133 11.92 7.42 -14.78
N ASP A 134 12.57 7.74 -15.91
CA ASP A 134 14.01 8.07 -15.96
C ASP A 134 14.36 9.28 -15.08
N ALA A 135 13.40 10.20 -14.90
CA ALA A 135 13.51 11.36 -14.03
C ALA A 135 13.57 11.02 -12.52
N VAL A 136 13.36 9.75 -12.11
CA VAL A 136 13.30 9.31 -10.71
C VAL A 136 13.99 7.96 -10.46
N HIS A 137 15.20 7.76 -11.01
CA HIS A 137 15.99 6.56 -10.74
C HIS A 137 16.53 6.50 -9.29
N TYR A 138 16.92 5.30 -8.86
CA TYR A 138 17.22 4.97 -7.46
C TYR A 138 18.21 5.93 -6.78
N ASP A 139 19.33 6.24 -7.46
CA ASP A 139 20.37 7.11 -6.90
C ASP A 139 19.88 8.55 -6.68
N LEU A 140 19.08 9.09 -7.62
CA LEU A 140 18.48 10.41 -7.47
C LEU A 140 17.42 10.42 -6.35
N ALA A 141 16.64 9.34 -6.24
CA ALA A 141 15.63 9.19 -5.21
C ALA A 141 16.24 9.14 -3.79
N LEU A 142 17.33 8.39 -3.60
CA LEU A 142 18.01 8.28 -2.31
C LEU A 142 19.04 9.38 -2.03
N GLY A 143 19.50 10.08 -3.06
CA GLY A 143 20.43 11.20 -2.95
C GLY A 143 19.71 12.55 -2.85
N GLU A 144 19.64 13.26 -3.97
CA GLU A 144 19.18 14.65 -4.04
C GLU A 144 17.72 14.81 -3.61
N ILE A 145 16.82 13.96 -4.09
CA ILE A 145 15.40 14.07 -3.74
C ILE A 145 15.22 13.79 -2.24
N ASN A 146 15.94 12.81 -1.70
CA ASN A 146 15.88 12.50 -0.27
C ASN A 146 16.36 13.68 0.58
N SER A 147 17.47 14.31 0.20
CA SER A 147 18.04 15.42 0.95
C SER A 147 17.09 16.62 0.99
N VAL A 148 16.46 16.97 -0.14
CA VAL A 148 15.47 18.04 -0.22
C VAL A 148 14.21 17.72 0.58
N VAL A 149 13.64 16.52 0.43
CA VAL A 149 12.40 16.13 1.11
C VAL A 149 12.58 16.03 2.63
N ARG A 150 13.78 15.64 3.08
CA ARG A 150 14.10 15.60 4.51
C ARG A 150 14.55 16.97 5.05
N SER A 151 14.92 17.90 4.18
CA SER A 151 15.18 19.27 4.59
C SER A 151 13.89 19.89 5.15
N ARG A 152 14.02 20.81 6.11
CA ARG A 152 12.89 21.62 6.56
C ARG A 152 12.59 22.77 5.59
N ASP A 153 13.23 22.80 4.43
CA ASP A 153 13.06 23.84 3.42
C ASP A 153 11.86 23.54 2.52
N LYS A 154 10.72 24.16 2.86
CA LYS A 154 9.48 24.03 2.10
C LYS A 154 9.51 24.71 0.74
N VAL A 155 10.38 25.70 0.54
CA VAL A 155 10.54 26.35 -0.76
C VAL A 155 11.25 25.40 -1.71
N ALA A 156 12.33 24.75 -1.25
CA ALA A 156 13.05 23.74 -2.03
C ALA A 156 12.14 22.54 -2.38
N GLU A 157 11.40 21.99 -1.40
CA GLU A 157 10.46 20.88 -1.64
C GLU A 157 9.39 21.26 -2.68
N THR A 158 8.85 22.48 -2.62
CA THR A 158 7.83 22.95 -3.57
C THR A 158 8.40 23.16 -4.97
N ARG A 159 9.64 23.67 -5.09
CA ARG A 159 10.32 23.79 -6.39
C ARG A 159 10.53 22.43 -7.02
N LEU A 160 11.10 21.49 -6.27
CA LEU A 160 11.30 20.12 -6.73
C LEU A 160 9.98 19.47 -7.17
N ALA A 161 8.90 19.65 -6.40
CA ALA A 161 7.58 19.11 -6.75
C ALA A 161 7.05 19.70 -8.07
N ARG A 162 7.23 21.00 -8.30
CA ARG A 162 6.82 21.66 -9.54
C ARG A 162 7.60 21.13 -10.74
N ASP A 163 8.93 21.06 -10.61
CA ASP A 163 9.81 20.72 -11.73
C ASP A 163 9.60 19.25 -12.12
N LEU A 164 9.61 18.36 -11.13
CA LEU A 164 9.39 16.93 -11.33
C LEU A 164 7.96 16.64 -11.82
N GLY A 165 6.95 17.26 -11.20
CA GLY A 165 5.56 17.12 -11.64
C GLY A 165 5.36 17.63 -13.08
N GLY A 166 6.08 18.68 -13.47
CA GLY A 166 6.10 19.19 -14.84
C GLY A 166 6.64 18.15 -15.84
N VAL A 167 7.66 17.38 -15.49
CA VAL A 167 8.19 16.29 -16.33
C VAL A 167 7.11 15.23 -16.55
N PHE A 168 6.50 14.72 -15.48
CA PHE A 168 5.52 13.64 -15.59
C PHE A 168 4.22 14.06 -16.29
N ARG A 169 3.73 15.27 -16.05
CA ARG A 169 2.58 15.80 -16.81
C ARG A 169 2.87 15.85 -18.30
N ARG A 170 4.04 16.34 -18.70
CA ARG A 170 4.47 16.35 -20.11
C ARG A 170 4.55 14.95 -20.70
N ASN A 171 5.05 13.96 -19.94
CA ASN A 171 5.06 12.57 -20.38
C ASN A 171 3.64 12.02 -20.59
N TYR A 172 2.73 12.24 -19.65
CA TYR A 172 1.33 11.79 -19.79
C TYR A 172 0.63 12.47 -20.98
N GLU A 173 0.77 13.79 -21.14
CA GLU A 173 0.23 14.51 -22.29
C GLU A 173 0.83 14.02 -23.62
N LEU A 174 2.13 13.74 -23.65
CA LEU A 174 2.78 13.16 -24.83
C LEU A 174 2.25 11.77 -25.13
N ALA A 175 2.13 10.91 -24.12
CA ALA A 175 1.57 9.57 -24.28
C ALA A 175 0.12 9.62 -24.81
N ALA A 176 -0.71 10.53 -24.30
CA ALA A 176 -2.05 10.77 -24.82
C ALA A 176 -2.05 11.15 -26.31
N ARG A 177 -1.14 12.03 -26.72
CA ARG A 177 -1.00 12.45 -28.13
C ARG A 177 -0.51 11.32 -29.03
N LEU A 178 0.44 10.51 -28.57
CA LEU A 178 0.95 9.36 -29.31
C LEU A 178 -0.14 8.28 -29.46
N ALA A 179 -0.89 8.03 -28.39
CA ALA A 179 -1.97 7.06 -28.42
C ALA A 179 -3.06 7.40 -29.45
N ARG A 180 -3.46 8.68 -29.54
CA ARG A 180 -4.40 9.15 -30.57
C ARG A 180 -3.91 8.98 -32.00
N LYS A 181 -2.60 8.79 -32.19
CA LYS A 181 -1.99 8.50 -33.50
C LYS A 181 -1.75 7.01 -33.73
N GLY A 182 -2.04 6.16 -32.74
CA GLY A 182 -1.71 4.73 -32.78
C GLY A 182 -0.21 4.44 -32.69
N GLU A 183 0.60 5.37 -32.16
CA GLU A 183 2.06 5.24 -32.02
C GLU A 183 2.49 4.64 -30.67
#